data_AF-A0A0C3D922-F1
#
_entry.id   AF-A0A0C3D922-F1
#
_cell.length_a   1.000
_cell.length_b   1.000
_cell.length_c   1.000
_cell.angle_alpha   90.00
_cell.angle_beta   90.00
_cell.angle_gamma   90.00
#
_symmetry.space_group_name_H-M   'P 1'
#
loop_
_entity.id
_entity.type
_entity.pdbx_description
1 polymer ?
#
loop_
_entity_poly.entity_id
_entity_poly.type
_entity_poly.pdbx_seq_one_letter_code
_entity_poly.pdbx_strand_id
1 'polypeptide(L)'
;ATACCNKRILECQPDFQAQKSLVQETIEDAGHLCIFLPKFHCELNFIEFFWGKAKKYIRDNCDGTLKKNLPLALQSVQLSTIRLWEHRMHQWMNAYRAGLDTKAAQIQVKEFSSKRYKSHQRVPEAVAQSLDFQIQ
;
A
#
# COMPACT_ATOMS: atom_id res chain seq x y z
N ALA A 1 9.28 6.09 -27.77
CA ALA A 1 10.68 6.57 -27.60
C ALA A 1 11.56 5.45 -27.06
N THR A 2 11.82 4.43 -27.89
CA THR A 2 12.53 3.18 -27.52
C THR A 2 14.01 3.15 -27.96
N ALA A 3 14.45 4.12 -28.75
CA ALA A 3 15.79 4.14 -29.36
C ALA A 3 16.76 5.18 -28.77
N CYS A 4 16.48 5.77 -27.60
CA CYS A 4 17.33 6.87 -27.10
C CYS A 4 18.60 6.41 -26.34
N CYS A 5 18.68 5.15 -25.91
CA CYS A 5 19.87 4.60 -25.26
C CYS A 5 19.92 3.06 -25.28
N ASN A 6 21.14 2.48 -25.33
CA ASN A 6 21.37 1.03 -25.30
C ASN A 6 20.71 0.36 -24.09
N LYS A 7 20.67 1.04 -22.93
CA LYS A 7 20.00 0.53 -21.74
C LYS A 7 18.52 0.25 -21.98
N ARG A 8 17.77 1.19 -22.57
CA ARG A 8 16.35 0.98 -22.88
C ARG A 8 16.14 -0.10 -23.94
N ILE A 9 17.04 -0.17 -24.93
CA ILE A 9 16.97 -1.21 -25.96
C ILE A 9 17.13 -2.60 -25.34
N LEU A 10 18.07 -2.76 -24.40
CA LEU A 10 18.28 -3.98 -23.64
C LEU A 10 17.10 -4.30 -22.71
N GLU A 11 16.61 -3.32 -21.95
CA GLU A 11 15.44 -3.49 -21.08
C GLU A 11 14.19 -3.93 -21.86
N CYS A 12 14.04 -3.52 -23.12
CA CYS A 12 12.92 -3.92 -23.98
C CYS A 12 13.11 -5.27 -24.69
N GLN A 13 14.26 -5.92 -24.59
CA GLN A 13 14.44 -7.24 -25.18
C GLN A 13 13.56 -8.28 -24.45
N PRO A 14 13.01 -9.26 -25.17
CA PRO A 14 12.02 -10.19 -24.62
C PRO A 14 12.59 -11.10 -23.52
N ASP A 15 13.86 -11.49 -23.60
CA ASP A 15 14.58 -12.26 -22.58
C ASP A 15 14.71 -11.48 -21.26
N PHE A 16 15.07 -10.19 -21.34
CA PHE A 16 15.15 -9.32 -20.15
C PHE A 16 13.78 -9.04 -19.53
N GLN A 17 12.72 -8.90 -20.34
CA GLN A 17 11.35 -8.73 -19.84
C GLN A 17 10.78 -10.01 -19.22
N ALA A 18 11.17 -11.18 -19.75
CA ALA A 18 10.73 -12.48 -19.24
C ALA A 18 11.52 -12.93 -18.00
N GLN A 19 12.72 -12.41 -17.79
CA GLN A 19 13.56 -12.77 -16.66
C GLN A 19 12.97 -12.23 -15.34
N LYS A 20 12.63 -13.15 -14.43
CA LYS A 20 12.26 -12.80 -13.06
C LYS A 20 13.50 -12.32 -12.30
N SER A 21 13.30 -11.40 -11.37
CA SER A 21 14.38 -11.03 -10.45
C SER A 21 14.69 -12.16 -9.49
N LEU A 22 15.94 -12.30 -9.07
CA LEU A 22 16.35 -13.29 -8.06
C LEU A 22 15.50 -13.20 -6.78
N VAL A 23 15.11 -11.98 -6.38
CA VAL A 23 14.25 -11.75 -5.21
C VAL A 23 12.86 -12.34 -5.45
N GLN A 24 12.29 -12.16 -6.64
CA GLN A 24 10.99 -12.72 -6.99
C GLN A 24 11.04 -14.25 -7.01
N GLU A 25 12.06 -14.84 -7.64
CA GLU A 25 12.25 -16.30 -7.67
C GLU A 25 12.37 -16.87 -6.26
N THR A 26 13.21 -16.28 -5.41
CA THR A 26 13.41 -16.74 -4.03
C THR A 26 12.13 -16.68 -3.19
N ILE A 27 11.30 -15.65 -3.38
CA ILE A 27 10.02 -15.48 -2.66
C ILE A 27 8.99 -16.49 -3.17
N GLU A 28 8.89 -16.67 -4.50
CA GLU A 28 7.95 -17.61 -5.11
C GLU A 28 8.31 -19.07 -4.80
N ASP A 29 9.60 -19.42 -4.80
CA ASP A 29 10.10 -20.75 -4.43
C ASP A 29 9.81 -21.10 -2.96
N ALA A 30 9.76 -20.09 -2.09
CA ALA A 30 9.31 -20.25 -0.71
C ALA A 30 7.78 -20.37 -0.56
N GLY A 31 7.02 -20.31 -1.66
CA GLY A 31 5.55 -20.39 -1.67
C GLY A 31 4.85 -19.08 -1.32
N HIS A 32 5.54 -17.94 -1.44
CA HIS A 32 4.99 -16.61 -1.14
C HIS A 32 4.71 -15.81 -2.41
N LEU A 33 3.78 -14.86 -2.31
CA LEU A 33 3.49 -13.91 -3.40
C LEU A 33 4.44 -12.71 -3.33
N CYS A 34 5.15 -12.44 -4.43
CA CYS A 34 5.99 -11.25 -4.56
C CYS A 34 5.19 -10.07 -5.16
N ILE A 35 4.81 -9.11 -4.32
CA ILE A 35 4.06 -7.92 -4.73
C ILE A 35 5.01 -6.72 -4.89
N PHE A 36 5.17 -6.22 -6.11
CA PHE A 36 5.92 -5.00 -6.38
C PHE A 36 5.00 -3.77 -6.29
N LEU A 37 5.28 -2.88 -5.35
CA LEU A 37 4.54 -1.64 -5.19
C LEU A 37 5.07 -0.54 -6.14
N PRO A 38 4.21 0.37 -6.62
CA PRO A 38 4.63 1.50 -7.45
C PRO A 38 5.68 2.37 -6.75
N LYS A 39 6.71 2.78 -7.49
CA LYS A 39 7.76 3.67 -6.98
C LYS A 39 7.17 5.06 -6.71
N PHE A 40 7.61 5.70 -5.62
CA PHE A 40 7.22 7.06 -5.21
C PHE A 40 5.73 7.24 -4.83
N HIS A 41 5.03 6.15 -4.53
CA HIS A 41 3.64 6.17 -4.05
C HIS A 41 3.55 5.58 -2.64
N CYS A 42 4.03 6.33 -1.63
CA CYS A 42 4.08 5.85 -0.24
C CYS A 42 2.69 5.62 0.37
N GLU A 43 1.67 6.31 -0.15
CA GLU A 43 0.26 6.10 0.17
C GLU A 43 -0.27 4.72 -0.27
N LEU A 44 0.41 4.07 -1.22
CA LEU A 44 0.15 2.70 -1.67
C LEU A 44 0.94 1.64 -0.88
N ASN A 45 1.66 2.05 0.18
CA ASN A 45 2.43 1.15 1.02
C ASN A 45 2.01 1.28 2.49
N PHE A 46 1.03 0.50 2.93
CA PHE A 46 0.48 0.68 4.28
C PHE A 46 1.47 0.38 5.43
N ILE A 47 2.59 -0.30 5.15
CA ILE A 47 3.66 -0.51 6.15
C ILE A 47 4.30 0.82 6.59
N GLU A 48 4.26 1.86 5.76
CA GLU A 48 4.71 3.22 6.10
C GLU A 48 3.92 3.77 7.30
N PHE A 49 2.60 3.54 7.34
CA PHE A 49 1.75 3.97 8.45
C PHE A 49 2.06 3.18 9.73
N PHE A 50 2.31 1.88 9.60
CA PHE A 50 2.74 1.03 10.71
C PHE A 50 4.03 1.56 11.34
N TRP A 51 5.05 1.81 10.52
CA TRP A 51 6.31 2.38 11.00
C TRP A 51 6.14 3.80 11.54
N GLY A 52 5.25 4.61 10.98
CA GLY A 52 4.91 5.92 11.52
C GLY A 52 4.38 5.84 12.95
N LYS A 53 3.45 4.91 13.23
CA LYS A 53 2.89 4.70 14.57
C LYS A 53 3.93 4.14 15.54
N ALA A 54 4.73 3.16 15.10
CA ALA A 54 5.81 2.60 15.92
C ALA A 54 6.87 3.67 16.27
N LYS A 55 7.30 4.49 15.30
CA LYS A 55 8.24 5.60 15.52
C LYS A 55 7.67 6.65 16.48
N LYS A 56 6.38 6.95 16.39
CA LYS A 56 5.71 7.84 17.34
C LYS A 56 5.78 7.27 18.76
N TYR A 57 5.43 5.99 18.94
CA TYR A 57 5.52 5.33 20.24
C TYR A 57 6.94 5.42 20.83
N ILE A 58 7.97 5.12 20.02
CA ILE A 58 9.38 5.21 20.46
C ILE A 58 9.73 6.64 20.88
N ARG A 59 9.28 7.64 20.14
CA ARG A 59 9.52 9.06 20.44
C ARG A 59 8.84 9.48 21.74
N ASP A 60 7.60 9.05 21.94
CA ASP A 60 6.82 9.37 23.14
C ASP A 60 7.40 8.68 24.40
N ASN A 61 8.11 7.56 24.21
CA ASN A 61 8.78 6.79 25.26
C ASN A 61 10.32 6.89 25.15
N CYS A 62 10.84 8.07 24.79
CA CYS A 62 12.28 8.27 24.57
C CYS A 62 13.06 8.31 25.89
N ASP A 63 13.45 7.14 26.38
CA ASP A 63 14.23 6.94 27.62
C ASP A 63 15.71 6.57 27.34
N GLY A 64 16.15 6.67 26.08
CA GLY A 64 17.48 6.21 25.64
C GLY A 64 17.57 4.70 25.41
N THR A 65 16.49 3.93 25.59
CA THR A 65 16.51 2.46 25.48
C THR A 65 15.75 1.92 24.27
N LEU A 66 16.17 2.35 23.07
CA LEU A 66 15.53 1.97 21.79
C LEU A 66 15.30 0.44 21.65
N LYS A 67 16.31 -0.37 21.99
CA LYS A 67 16.21 -1.84 21.85
C LYS A 67 15.10 -2.45 22.71
N LYS A 68 14.83 -1.89 23.90
CA LYS A 68 13.76 -2.38 24.79
C LYS A 68 12.38 -1.90 24.32
N ASN A 69 12.31 -0.69 23.79
CA ASN A 69 11.03 -0.09 23.39
C ASN A 69 10.57 -0.54 22.00
N LEU A 70 11.46 -1.04 21.14
CA LEU A 70 11.11 -1.48 19.80
C LEU A 70 10.06 -2.60 19.78
N PRO A 71 10.20 -3.73 20.52
CA PRO A 71 9.16 -4.75 20.58
C PRO A 71 7.81 -4.21 21.08
N LEU A 72 7.83 -3.35 22.09
CA LEU A 72 6.62 -2.72 22.65
C LEU A 72 5.95 -1.79 21.63
N ALA A 73 6.74 -1.04 20.86
CA ALA A 73 6.27 -0.18 19.79
C ALA A 73 5.58 -0.97 18.69
N LEU A 74 6.17 -2.10 18.29
CA LEU A 74 5.59 -3.00 17.27
C LEU A 74 4.27 -3.60 17.77
N GLN A 75 4.20 -4.02 19.04
CA GLN A 75 2.99 -4.56 19.66
C GLN A 75 1.90 -3.50 19.91
N SER A 76 2.26 -2.22 20.02
CA SER A 76 1.31 -1.12 20.21
C SER A 76 0.37 -0.90 19.01
N VAL A 77 0.72 -1.45 17.84
CA VAL A 77 -0.08 -1.30 16.61
C VAL A 77 -1.13 -2.41 16.54
N GLN A 78 -2.37 -2.07 16.87
CA GLN A 78 -3.50 -3.00 16.77
C GLN A 78 -3.80 -3.42 15.31
N LEU A 79 -4.14 -4.69 15.12
CA LEU A 79 -4.57 -5.25 13.83
C LEU A 79 -5.75 -4.48 13.19
N SER A 80 -6.69 -4.00 14.01
CA SER A 80 -7.80 -3.16 13.54
C SER A 80 -7.31 -1.89 12.83
N THR A 81 -6.23 -1.28 13.33
CA THR A 81 -5.62 -0.10 12.71
C THR A 81 -4.97 -0.46 11.36
N ILE A 82 -4.33 -1.63 11.29
CA ILE A 82 -3.68 -2.11 10.06
C ILE A 82 -4.73 -2.32 8.95
N ARG A 83 -5.85 -2.97 9.27
CA ARG A 83 -6.97 -3.17 8.34
C ARG A 83 -7.55 -1.84 7.83
N LEU A 84 -7.66 -0.83 8.71
CA LEU A 84 -8.12 0.50 8.28
C LEU A 84 -7.15 1.15 7.28
N TRP A 85 -5.84 0.95 7.44
CA TRP A 85 -4.86 1.47 6.49
C TRP A 85 -4.87 0.71 5.16
N GLU A 86 -5.08 -0.61 5.19
CA GLU A 86 -5.29 -1.41 3.99
C GLU A 86 -6.53 -0.95 3.21
N HIS A 87 -7.67 -0.72 3.88
CA HIS A 87 -8.85 -0.17 3.24
C HIS A 87 -8.59 1.23 2.67
N ARG A 88 -7.84 2.07 3.38
CA ARG A 88 -7.44 3.38 2.87
C ARG A 88 -6.58 3.27 1.62
N MET A 89 -5.64 2.33 1.58
CA MET A 89 -4.82 2.04 0.40
C MET A 89 -5.69 1.66 -0.81
N HIS A 90 -6.71 0.82 -0.61
CA HIS A 90 -7.66 0.49 -1.68
C HIS A 90 -8.36 1.73 -2.25
N GLN A 91 -8.72 2.70 -1.41
CA GLN A 91 -9.31 3.96 -1.90
C GLN A 91 -8.33 4.77 -2.74
N TRP A 92 -7.04 4.83 -2.33
CA TRP A 92 -6.00 5.43 -3.15
C TRP A 92 -5.82 4.72 -4.49
N MET A 93 -5.79 3.39 -4.49
CA MET A 93 -5.72 2.61 -5.73
C MET A 93 -6.89 2.90 -6.67
N ASN A 94 -8.10 2.99 -6.13
CA ASN A 94 -9.29 3.32 -6.91
C ASN A 94 -9.22 4.74 -7.49
N ALA A 95 -8.76 5.72 -6.70
CA ALA A 95 -8.56 7.08 -7.17
C ALA A 95 -7.55 7.16 -8.33
N TYR A 96 -6.43 6.46 -8.22
CA TYR A 96 -5.43 6.40 -9.29
C TYR A 96 -5.91 5.64 -10.52
N ARG A 97 -6.66 4.55 -10.36
CA ARG A 97 -7.30 3.83 -11.48
C ARG A 97 -8.31 4.71 -12.22
N ALA A 98 -8.95 5.64 -11.53
CA ALA A 98 -9.82 6.66 -12.13
C ALA A 98 -9.04 7.80 -12.83
N GLY A 99 -7.70 7.76 -12.83
CA GLY A 99 -6.84 8.76 -13.49
C GLY A 99 -6.65 10.05 -12.70
N LEU A 100 -6.98 10.06 -11.41
CA LEU A 100 -6.79 11.25 -10.57
C LEU A 100 -5.31 11.48 -10.26
N ASP A 101 -4.89 12.75 -10.31
CA ASP A 101 -3.59 13.16 -9.78
C ASP A 101 -3.58 13.04 -8.24
N THR A 102 -2.37 12.88 -7.69
CA THR A 102 -2.05 12.79 -6.26
C THR A 102 -2.85 13.74 -5.37
N LYS A 103 -2.94 15.02 -5.74
CA LYS A 103 -3.69 16.04 -4.97
C LYS A 103 -5.20 15.78 -4.97
N ALA A 104 -5.75 15.44 -6.14
CA ALA A 104 -7.18 15.15 -6.27
C ALA A 104 -7.56 13.84 -5.58
N ALA A 105 -6.72 12.81 -5.73
CA ALA A 105 -6.84 11.54 -5.03
C ALA A 105 -6.82 11.74 -3.50
N GLN A 106 -5.91 12.58 -3.00
CA GLN A 106 -5.85 12.90 -1.57
C GLN A 106 -7.15 13.53 -1.06
N ILE A 107 -7.71 14.48 -1.81
CA ILE A 107 -8.98 15.13 -1.47
C ILE A 107 -10.10 14.09 -1.41
N GLN A 108 -10.23 13.25 -2.43
CA GLN A 108 -11.26 12.21 -2.50
C GLN A 108 -11.15 11.19 -1.34
N VAL A 109 -9.94 10.70 -1.06
CA VAL A 109 -9.70 9.76 0.04
C VAL A 109 -9.99 10.41 1.39
N LYS A 110 -9.62 11.70 1.55
CA LYS A 110 -9.91 12.45 2.76
C LYS A 110 -11.41 12.63 2.96
N GLU A 111 -12.15 13.00 1.92
CA GLU A 111 -13.61 13.09 1.97
C GLU A 111 -14.26 11.78 2.38
N PHE A 112 -13.79 10.65 1.84
CA PHE A 112 -14.32 9.34 2.23
C PHE A 112 -14.08 9.07 3.73
N SER A 113 -12.90 9.41 4.24
CA SER A 113 -12.57 9.23 5.66
C SER A 113 -13.33 10.17 6.61
N SER A 114 -13.72 11.36 6.14
CA SER A 114 -14.42 12.37 6.94
C SER A 114 -15.94 12.31 6.77
N LYS A 115 -16.46 11.58 5.77
CA LYS A 115 -17.89 11.42 5.52
C LYS A 115 -18.53 10.61 6.65
N ARG A 116 -19.29 11.32 7.49
CA ARG A 116 -20.19 10.71 8.46
C ARG A 116 -21.49 10.36 7.75
N TYR A 117 -21.67 9.09 7.42
CA TYR A 117 -22.91 8.62 6.78
C TYR A 117 -24.10 8.86 7.72
N LYS A 118 -25.15 9.52 7.21
CA LYS A 118 -26.38 9.78 7.99
C LYS A 118 -27.20 8.51 8.26
N SER A 119 -26.95 7.41 7.54
CA SER A 119 -27.60 6.12 7.74
C SER A 119 -26.62 4.96 7.57
N HIS A 120 -26.83 3.89 8.34
CA HIS A 120 -26.02 2.68 8.32
C HIS A 120 -26.27 1.76 7.11
N GLN A 121 -27.30 2.02 6.33
CA GLN A 121 -27.89 1.05 5.38
C GLN A 121 -27.45 1.19 3.92
N ARG A 122 -26.45 2.02 3.60
CA ARG A 122 -25.90 2.09 2.24
C ARG A 122 -24.47 1.57 2.22
N VAL A 123 -24.32 0.37 1.68
CA VAL A 123 -23.02 -0.13 1.23
C VAL A 123 -22.57 0.77 0.07
N PRO A 124 -21.39 1.39 0.12
CA PRO A 124 -20.89 2.17 -1.02
C PRO A 124 -20.80 1.27 -2.26
N GLU A 125 -21.20 1.77 -3.43
CA GLU A 125 -21.22 1.02 -4.70
C GLU A 125 -19.89 0.31 -4.98
N ALA A 126 -18.77 0.96 -4.66
CA ALA A 126 -17.43 0.37 -4.81
C ALA A 126 -17.17 -0.84 -3.89
N VAL A 127 -17.80 -0.89 -2.71
CA VAL A 127 -17.72 -2.04 -1.79
C VAL A 127 -18.62 -3.17 -2.29
N ALA A 128 -19.81 -2.85 -2.79
CA ALA A 128 -20.70 -3.83 -3.43
C ALA A 128 -20.01 -4.52 -4.61
N GLN A 129 -19.43 -3.74 -5.54
CA GLN A 129 -18.68 -4.28 -6.68
C GLN A 129 -17.53 -5.20 -6.25
N SER A 130 -16.79 -4.86 -5.19
CA SER A 130 -15.69 -5.69 -4.70
C SER A 130 -16.12 -7.06 -4.14
N LEU A 131 -17.35 -7.16 -3.62
CA LEU A 131 -17.93 -8.40 -3.13
C LEU A 131 -18.45 -9.26 -4.30
N ASP A 132 -18.97 -8.62 -5.35
CA ASP A 132 -19.45 -9.31 -6.56
C ASP A 132 -18.30 -9.99 -7.32
N PHE A 133 -17.09 -9.40 -7.35
CA PHE A 133 -15.89 -10.02 -7.94
C PHE A 133 -15.32 -11.22 -7.16
N GLN A 134 -15.75 -11.45 -5.91
CA GLN A 134 -15.31 -12.62 -5.12
C GLN A 134 -16.25 -13.83 -5.26
N ILE A 135 -17.38 -13.69 -5.98
CA ILE A 135 -18.43 -14.72 -6.12
C ILE A 135 -18.42 -15.36 -7.53
N GLN A 136 -17.50 -14.95 -8.42
CA GLN A 136 -17.23 -15.62 -9.70
C GLN A 136 -15.90 -16.37 -9.67
#